data_AF-A0A382BBS1-F1
#
_entry.id   AF-A0A382BBS1-F1
#
_cell.length_a   1.000
_cell.length_b   1.000
_cell.length_c   1.000
_cell.angle_alpha   90.00
_cell.angle_beta   90.00
_cell.angle_gamma   90.00
#
_symmetry.space_group_name_H-M   'P 1'
#
loop_
_entity.id
_entity.type
_entity.pdbx_description
1 polymer ?
#
loop_
_entity_poly.entity_id
_entity_poly.type
_entity_poly.pdbx_seq_one_letter_code
_entity_poly.pdbx_strand_id
1 'polypeptide(L)' 'MGTEFLPLVLFGEHEKLFLALMIDRLHRDGLDPEKYLNIMLRAHLNRGVYSLVSRVYGLSGINEMIKAEMKY' A
#
# COMPACT_ATOMS: atom_id res chain seq x y z
N MET A 1 -3.25 12.07 18.21
CA MET A 1 -1.87 11.53 18.25
C MET A 1 -1.78 10.46 17.17
N GLY A 2 -0.87 10.61 16.21
CA GLY A 2 -0.63 9.62 15.16
C GLY A 2 0.71 8.94 15.40
N THR A 3 0.78 7.63 15.15
CA THR A 3 2.04 6.90 15.14
C THR A 3 2.73 7.16 13.80
N GLU A 4 3.96 7.66 13.84
CA GLU A 4 4.81 7.74 12.66
C GLU A 4 5.44 6.37 12.41
N PHE A 5 5.27 5.83 11.22
CA PHE A 5 5.91 4.59 10.80
C PHE A 5 7.02 4.92 9.80
N LEU A 6 8.23 4.41 10.07
CA LEU A 6 9.32 4.50 9.11
C LEU A 6 8.98 3.67 7.85
N PRO A 7 9.37 4.09 6.65
CA PRO A 7 9.15 3.33 5.42
C PRO A 7 9.61 1.87 5.51
N LEU A 8 10.78 1.64 6.11
CA LEU A 8 11.29 0.28 6.36
C LEU A 8 10.34 -0.57 7.21
N VAL A 9 9.66 0.03 8.19
CA VAL A 9 8.70 -0.67 9.04
C VAL A 9 7.41 -1.01 8.28
N LEU A 10 7.00 -0.14 7.34
CA LEU A 10 5.80 -0.34 6.52
C LEU A 10 6.01 -1.36 5.40
N PHE A 11 7.17 -1.32 4.75
CA PHE A 11 7.38 -2.02 3.48
C PHE A 11 8.45 -3.11 3.55
N GLY A 12 9.26 -3.15 4.61
CA GLY A 12 10.33 -4.12 4.76
C GLY A 12 11.27 -4.13 3.57
N GLU A 13 11.59 -5.33 3.07
CA GLU A 13 12.47 -5.53 1.91
C GLU A 13 11.91 -4.95 0.59
N HIS A 14 10.60 -4.70 0.52
CA HIS A 14 9.94 -4.18 -0.68
C HIS A 14 9.88 -2.66 -0.75
N GLU A 15 10.45 -1.94 0.23
CA GLU A 15 10.42 -0.47 0.30
C GLU A 15 10.86 0.18 -1.02
N LYS A 16 12.00 -0.24 -1.57
CA LYS A 16 12.54 0.32 -2.82
C LYS A 16 11.62 0.07 -4.02
N LEU A 17 10.98 -1.10 -4.06
CA LEU A 17 10.05 -1.45 -5.12
C LEU A 17 8.79 -0.56 -5.05
N PHE A 18 8.19 -0.43 -3.87
CA PHE A 18 7.03 0.44 -3.66
C PHE A 18 7.34 1.90 -3.99
N LEU A 19 8.50 2.39 -3.56
CA LEU A 19 8.94 3.75 -3.85
C LEU A 19 9.11 3.97 -5.36
N ALA A 20 9.76 3.04 -6.07
CA ALA A 20 9.93 3.13 -7.52
C ALA A 20 8.59 3.16 -8.27
N LEU A 21 7.65 2.28 -7.88
CA LEU A 21 6.30 2.24 -8.46
C LEU A 21 5.53 3.54 -8.22
N MET A 22 5.64 4.14 -7.03
CA MET A 22 4.99 5.40 -6.72
C MET A 22 5.60 6.58 -7.48
N ILE A 23 6.93 6.65 -7.59
CA ILE A 23 7.60 7.70 -8.37
C ILE A 23 7.18 7.60 -9.83
N ASP A 24 7.21 6.40 -10.41
CA ASP A 24 6.78 6.19 -11.78
C ASP A 24 5.30 6.57 -11.98
N ARG A 25 4.42 6.21 -11.03
CA ARG A 25 3.01 6.62 -11.07
C ARG A 25 2.86 8.14 -11.06
N LEU A 26 3.61 8.86 -10.23
CA LEU A 26 3.58 10.33 -10.16
C LEU A 26 4.02 10.97 -11.48
N HIS A 27 5.08 10.45 -12.10
CA HIS A 27 5.51 10.91 -13.42
C HIS A 27 4.42 10.71 -14.48
N ARG A 28 3.75 9.55 -14.51
CA ARG A 28 2.63 9.30 -15.43
C ARG A 28 1.45 10.24 -15.21
N ASP A 29 1.23 10.66 -13.96
CA ASP A 29 0.16 11.59 -13.57
C ASP A 29 0.59 13.07 -13.72
N GLY A 30 1.82 13.36 -14.14
CA GLY A 30 2.34 14.73 -14.30
C GLY A 30 2.57 15.46 -12.97
N LEU A 31 2.77 14.72 -11.88
CA LEU A 31 2.95 15.25 -10.52
C LEU A 31 4.42 15.22 -10.10
N ASP A 32 4.86 16.28 -9.42
CA ASP A 32 6.20 16.41 -8.86
C ASP A 32 6.41 15.44 -7.68
N PRO A 33 7.34 14.48 -7.76
CA PRO A 33 7.59 13.52 -6.69
C PRO A 33 7.99 14.17 -5.36
N GLU A 34 8.74 15.27 -5.37
CA GLU A 34 9.17 15.93 -4.13
C GLU A 34 7.99 16.50 -3.34
N LYS A 35 6.96 16.95 -4.05
CA LYS A 35 5.76 17.53 -3.45
C LYS A 35 4.70 16.49 -3.10
N TYR A 36 4.51 15.49 -3.96
CA TYR A 36 3.33 14.64 -3.91
C TYR A 36 3.56 13.21 -3.42
N LEU A 37 4.82 12.76 -3.28
CA LEU A 37 5.11 11.37 -2.93
C LEU A 37 4.41 10.91 -1.64
N ASN A 38 4.61 11.64 -0.54
CA ASN A 38 4.04 11.25 0.75
C ASN A 38 2.51 11.34 0.78
N ILE A 39 1.93 12.27 0.03
CA ILE A 39 0.48 12.46 -0.07
C ILE A 39 -0.13 11.28 -0.84
N MET A 40 0.42 10.99 -2.02
CA MET A 40 -0.09 9.94 -2.90
C MET A 40 0.18 8.54 -2.35
N LEU A 41 1.34 8.31 -1.72
CA LEU A 41 1.63 7.05 -1.04
C LEU A 41 0.56 6.74 0.02
N ARG A 42 0.20 7.74 0.85
CA ARG A 42 -0.84 7.60 1.87
C ARG A 42 -2.22 7.36 1.25
N ALA A 43 -2.55 8.07 0.17
CA ALA A 43 -3.80 7.88 -0.55
C ALA A 43 -3.93 6.46 -1.14
N HIS A 44 -2.86 5.94 -1.74
CA HIS A 44 -2.81 4.58 -2.29
C HIS A 44 -2.90 3.51 -1.19
N LEU A 45 -2.20 3.68 -0.07
CA LEU A 45 -2.32 2.79 1.09
C LEU A 45 -3.75 2.76 1.62
N ASN A 46 -4.37 3.92 1.85
CA ASN A 46 -5.75 3.99 2.33
C ASN A 46 -6.72 3.34 1.35
N ARG A 47 -6.56 3.59 0.04
CA ARG A 47 -7.37 2.93 -1.00
C ARG A 47 -7.20 1.42 -0.99
N GLY A 48 -5.97 0.93 -0.81
CA GLY A 48 -5.68 -0.49 -0.65
C GLY A 48 -6.40 -1.09 0.56
N VAL A 49 -6.35 -0.40 1.71
CA VAL A 49 -7.07 -0.81 2.93
C VAL A 49 -8.58 -0.88 2.67
N TYR A 50 -9.20 0.15 2.08
CA TYR A 50 -10.64 0.10 1.77
C TYR A 50 -11.01 -1.07 0.84
N SER A 51 -10.16 -1.39 -0.14
CA SER A 51 -10.33 -2.55 -1.04
C SER A 51 -10.16 -3.90 -0.32
N LEU A 52 -9.40 -3.94 0.78
CA LEU A 52 -9.21 -5.13 1.60
C LEU A 52 -10.31 -5.29 2.65
N VAL A 53 -10.74 -4.20 3.29
CA VAL A 53 -11.78 -4.21 4.34
C VAL A 53 -13.09 -4.80 3.81
N SER A 54 -13.46 -4.54 2.55
CA SER A 54 -14.64 -5.15 1.94
C SER A 54 -14.54 -6.68 1.80
N ARG A 55 -13.32 -7.23 1.78
CA ARG A 55 -13.04 -8.68 1.68
C ARG A 55 -12.78 -9.33 3.03
N VAL A 56 -12.39 -8.54 4.03
CA VAL A 56 -12.04 -9.00 5.37
C VAL A 56 -13.12 -8.54 6.35
N TYR A 57 -14.31 -9.15 6.25
CA TYR A 57 -15.42 -8.92 7.20
C TYR A 57 -15.21 -9.60 8.57
N GLY A 58 -14.09 -10.31 8.75
CA GLY A 58 -13.72 -11.01 9.99
C GLY A 58 -12.50 -11.93 9.77
N LEU A 59 -12.07 -12.62 10.82
CA LEU A 59 -10.91 -13.54 10.78
C LEU A 59 -11.06 -14.65 9.72
N SER A 60 -12.30 -15.04 9.39
CA SER A 60 -12.59 -15.98 8.30
C SER A 60 -12.18 -15.45 6.93
N GLY A 61 -12.39 -14.15 6.66
CA GLY A 61 -12.01 -13.53 5.38
C GLY A 61 -10.50 -13.52 5.17
N ILE A 62 -9.71 -13.37 6.23
CA ILE A 62 -8.24 -13.49 6.17
C ILE A 62 -7.84 -14.92 5.78
N ASN A 63 -8.45 -15.93 6.40
CA ASN A 63 -8.17 -17.34 6.10
C ASN A 63 -8.51 -17.70 4.63
N GLU A 64 -9.62 -17.18 4.09
CA GLU A 64 -9.98 -17.40 2.70
C GLU A 64 -8.99 -16.75 1.72
N MET A 65 -8.52 -15.54 2.03
CA MET A 65 -7.50 -14.86 1.22
C MET A 65 -6.18 -15.64 1.18
N ILE A 66 -5.70 -16.15 2.33
CA ILE A 66 -4.48 -16.96 2.39
C ILE A 66 -4.63 -18.22 1.55
N LYS A 67 -5.77 -18.92 1.66
CA LYS A 67 -6.05 -20.12 0.85
C LYS A 67 -6.09 -19.83 -0.65
N ALA A 68 -6.57 -18.64 -1.05
CA ALA A 68 -6.62 -18.25 -2.45
C ALA A 68 -5.22 -17.99 -3.02
N GLU A 69 -4.35 -17.30 -2.26
CA GLU A 69 -2.93 -17.09 -2.62
C GLU A 69 -2.15 -18.40 -2.72
N MET A 70 -2.30 -19.31 -1.75
CA MET A 70 -1.61 -20.62 -1.75
C MET A 70 -2.04 -21.58 -2.87
N LYS A 71 -3.14 -21.27 -3.57
CA LYS A 71 -3.67 -22.12 -4.66
C LYS A 71 -3.05 -21.78 -6.02
N TYR A 72 -2.25 -20.72 -6.09
CA TYR A 72 -1.42 -20.33 -7.22
C TYR A 72 0.05 -20.65 -6.96
#